data_AF-A0A6G3XKE2-F1
#
_entry.id   AF-A0A6G3XKE2-F1
#
_cell.length_a   1.000
_cell.length_b   1.000
_cell.length_c   1.000
_cell.angle_alpha   90.00
_cell.angle_beta   90.00
_cell.angle_gamma   90.00
#
_symmetry.space_group_name_H-M   'P 1'
#
loop_
_entity.id
_entity.type
_entity.pdbx_description
1 polymer ?
#
loop_
_entity_poly.entity_id
_entity_poly.type
_entity_poly.pdbx_seq_one_letter_code
_entity_poly.pdbx_strand_id
1 'polypeptide(L)'
;MPLPLRQTVGLCAVLGLCALLAVPGAAPGLSVDGRLSLAVFALATAAWIATPVDDAYIALGAGLALTVTGVISSETLFATLGDETVWLLICAFVLAAAVTRTGLAGRAAVFLVGGARTVRQLVHLTTAGLVVTAFAVPA
;
A
#
# COMPACT_ATOMS: atom_id res chain seq x y z
N MET A 1 -24.88 -2.10 -8.01
CA MET A 1 -25.37 -2.88 -6.86
C MET A 1 -24.15 -3.50 -6.21
N PRO A 2 -23.67 -3.00 -5.05
CA PRO A 2 -22.48 -3.58 -4.42
C PRO A 2 -22.81 -5.02 -4.02
N LEU A 3 -21.95 -5.95 -4.42
CA LEU A 3 -22.09 -7.35 -4.03
C LEU A 3 -22.02 -7.43 -2.50
N PRO A 4 -22.84 -8.27 -1.84
CA PRO A 4 -22.77 -8.46 -0.40
C PRO A 4 -21.36 -8.94 -0.01
N LEU A 5 -20.80 -8.37 1.06
CA LEU A 5 -19.46 -8.65 1.59
C LEU A 5 -19.11 -10.15 1.65
N ARG A 6 -20.12 -10.99 1.92
CA ARG A 6 -19.98 -12.46 1.96
C ARG A 6 -19.63 -13.08 0.60
N GLN A 7 -20.15 -12.53 -0.49
CA GLN A 7 -19.85 -12.97 -1.86
C GLN A 7 -18.45 -12.52 -2.30
N THR A 8 -18.03 -11.31 -1.91
CA THR A 8 -16.66 -10.82 -2.16
C THR A 8 -15.62 -11.64 -1.42
N VAL A 9 -15.83 -11.90 -0.12
CA VAL A 9 -14.95 -12.78 0.68
C VAL A 9 -14.93 -14.20 0.09
N GLY A 10 -16.09 -14.70 -0.36
CA GLY A 10 -16.18 -15.98 -1.06
C GLY A 10 -15.38 -16.00 -2.37
N LEU A 11 -15.43 -14.93 -3.16
CA LEU A 11 -14.67 -14.80 -4.42
C LEU A 11 -13.16 -14.69 -4.17
N CYS A 12 -12.71 -13.90 -3.19
CA CYS A 12 -11.30 -13.83 -2.81
C CYS A 12 -10.79 -15.18 -2.29
N ALA A 13 -11.57 -15.87 -1.47
CA ALA A 13 -11.24 -17.20 -0.97
C ALA A 13 -11.21 -18.24 -2.10
N VAL A 14 -12.16 -18.21 -3.03
CA VAL A 14 -12.18 -19.09 -4.21
C VAL A 14 -11.02 -18.80 -5.16
N LEU A 15 -10.69 -17.53 -5.40
CA LEU A 15 -9.54 -17.13 -6.23
C LEU A 15 -8.20 -17.51 -5.59
N GLY A 16 -8.06 -17.33 -4.27
CA GLY A 16 -6.89 -17.78 -3.52
C GLY A 16 -6.76 -19.29 -3.47
N LEU A 17 -7.88 -20.01 -3.30
CA LEU A 17 -7.94 -21.47 -3.36
C LEU A 17 -7.61 -21.97 -4.77
N CYS A 18 -8.12 -21.34 -5.82
CA CYS A 18 -7.76 -21.65 -7.20
C CYS A 18 -6.28 -21.36 -7.49
N ALA A 19 -5.70 -20.29 -6.94
CA ALA A 19 -4.27 -20.02 -7.02
C ALA A 19 -3.46 -21.10 -6.29
N LEU A 20 -3.85 -21.46 -5.06
CA LEU A 20 -3.25 -22.55 -4.28
C LEU A 20 -3.33 -23.92 -4.97
N LEU A 21 -4.43 -24.21 -5.67
CA LEU A 21 -4.65 -25.48 -6.39
C LEU A 21 -4.00 -25.50 -7.78
N ALA A 22 -3.84 -24.34 -8.44
CA ALA A 22 -3.18 -24.24 -9.75
C ALA A 22 -1.64 -24.21 -9.63
N VAL A 23 -1.10 -23.65 -8.56
CA VAL A 23 0.36 -23.55 -8.31
C VAL A 23 1.10 -24.90 -8.30
N PRO A 24 0.58 -26.02 -7.75
CA PRO A 24 1.23 -27.33 -7.86
C PRO A 24 1.36 -27.85 -9.30
N GLY A 25 0.46 -27.45 -10.21
CA GLY A 25 0.53 -27.81 -11.64
C GLY A 25 1.25 -26.79 -12.52
N ALA A 26 1.29 -25.52 -12.11
CA ALA A 26 1.81 -24.41 -12.90
C ALA A 26 3.32 -24.13 -12.70
N ALA A 27 3.91 -24.55 -11.57
CA ALA A 27 5.33 -24.29 -11.27
C ALA A 27 6.01 -25.47 -10.54
N PRO A 28 6.34 -26.57 -11.25
CA PRO A 28 6.96 -27.76 -10.66
C PRO A 28 8.35 -27.54 -10.03
N GLY A 29 8.95 -26.35 -10.21
CA GLY A 29 10.25 -25.99 -9.63
C GLY A 29 10.19 -25.11 -8.38
N LEU A 30 9.00 -24.74 -7.88
CA LEU A 30 8.87 -23.80 -6.76
C LEU A 30 8.88 -24.52 -5.40
N SER A 31 9.65 -24.01 -4.44
CA SER A 31 9.66 -24.52 -3.06
C SER A 31 8.29 -24.39 -2.40
N VAL A 32 8.02 -25.16 -1.35
CA VAL A 32 6.77 -25.04 -0.56
C VAL A 32 6.60 -23.61 -0.04
N ASP A 33 7.67 -23.01 0.51
CA ASP A 33 7.66 -21.66 1.06
C ASP A 33 7.40 -20.57 0.01
N GLY A 34 7.95 -20.74 -1.19
CA GLY A 34 7.69 -19.85 -2.32
C GLY A 34 6.22 -19.89 -2.75
N ARG A 35 5.59 -21.07 -2.71
CA ARG A 35 4.19 -21.25 -3.10
C ARG A 35 3.27 -20.61 -2.07
N LEU A 36 3.55 -20.79 -0.79
CA LEU A 36 2.81 -20.15 0.31
C LEU A 36 2.96 -18.63 0.27
N SER A 37 4.18 -18.11 0.09
CA SER A 37 4.43 -16.69 -0.10
C SER A 37 3.60 -16.09 -1.23
N LEU A 38 3.62 -16.74 -2.40
CA LEU A 38 2.90 -16.26 -3.57
C LEU A 38 1.37 -16.32 -3.38
N ALA A 39 0.87 -17.40 -2.76
CA ALA A 39 -0.54 -17.55 -2.47
C ALA A 39 -1.04 -16.46 -1.51
N VAL A 40 -0.31 -16.21 -0.42
CA VAL A 40 -0.65 -15.15 0.56
C VAL A 40 -0.57 -13.77 -0.09
N PHE A 41 0.47 -13.50 -0.90
CA PHE A 41 0.61 -12.24 -1.63
C PHE A 41 -0.56 -11.99 -2.60
N ALA A 42 -0.92 -13.00 -3.40
CA ALA A 42 -2.04 -12.90 -4.34
C ALA A 42 -3.37 -12.70 -3.61
N LEU A 43 -3.58 -13.42 -2.50
CA LEU A 43 -4.75 -13.27 -1.64
C LEU A 43 -4.85 -11.87 -1.02
N ALA A 44 -3.75 -11.35 -0.46
CA ALA A 44 -3.68 -10.01 0.12
C ALA A 44 -3.99 -8.95 -0.94
N THR A 45 -3.37 -9.05 -2.12
CA THR A 45 -3.62 -8.14 -3.25
C THR A 45 -5.08 -8.19 -3.72
N ALA A 46 -5.66 -9.39 -3.84
CA ALA A 46 -7.06 -9.54 -4.19
C ALA A 46 -7.98 -8.96 -3.11
N ALA A 47 -7.64 -9.13 -1.82
CA ALA A 47 -8.40 -8.57 -0.71
C ALA A 47 -8.37 -7.03 -0.72
N TRP A 48 -7.22 -6.40 -1.00
CA TRP A 48 -7.11 -4.94 -1.13
C TRP A 48 -8.02 -4.38 -2.23
N ILE A 49 -8.08 -5.05 -3.38
CA ILE A 49 -8.87 -4.56 -4.53
C ILE A 49 -10.36 -4.83 -4.33
N ALA A 50 -10.71 -5.99 -3.77
CA ALA A 50 -12.09 -6.45 -3.77
C ALA A 50 -12.87 -6.06 -2.50
N THR A 51 -12.18 -5.88 -1.36
CA THR A 51 -12.83 -5.68 -0.05
C THR A 51 -12.65 -4.26 0.47
N PRO A 52 -13.60 -3.74 1.27
CA PRO A 52 -13.47 -2.44 1.92
C PRO A 52 -12.69 -2.52 3.25
N VAL A 53 -11.92 -3.60 3.48
CA VAL A 53 -11.14 -3.77 4.71
C VAL A 53 -9.94 -2.84 4.68
N ASP A 54 -9.59 -2.27 5.84
CA ASP A 54 -8.42 -1.38 5.96
C ASP A 54 -7.13 -2.09 5.52
N ASP A 55 -6.30 -1.37 4.77
CA ASP A 55 -5.07 -1.89 4.18
C ASP A 55 -4.11 -2.44 5.25
N ALA A 56 -4.09 -1.83 6.44
CA ALA A 56 -3.26 -2.27 7.54
C ALA A 56 -3.67 -3.65 8.06
N TYR A 57 -4.98 -3.94 8.13
CA TYR A 57 -5.45 -5.26 8.56
C TYR A 57 -5.11 -6.34 7.54
N ILE A 58 -5.23 -6.03 6.25
CA ILE A 58 -4.86 -6.97 5.19
C ILE A 58 -3.35 -7.26 5.22
N ALA A 59 -2.52 -6.22 5.33
CA ALA A 59 -1.06 -6.36 5.41
C ALA A 59 -0.60 -7.15 6.64
N LEU A 60 -1.13 -6.83 7.83
CA LEU A 60 -0.82 -7.55 9.07
C LEU A 60 -1.32 -8.99 9.01
N GLY A 61 -2.53 -9.22 8.47
CA GLY A 61 -3.07 -10.57 8.29
C GLY A 61 -2.20 -11.42 7.36
N ALA A 62 -1.70 -10.86 6.27
CA ALA A 62 -0.78 -11.53 5.35
C ALA A 62 0.56 -11.85 6.02
N GLY A 63 1.16 -10.89 6.74
CA GLY A 63 2.39 -11.13 7.51
C GLY A 63 2.21 -12.24 8.54
N LEU A 64 1.13 -12.20 9.32
CA LEU A 64 0.80 -13.23 10.30
C LEU A 64 0.58 -14.60 9.65
N ALA A 65 -0.09 -14.67 8.50
CA ALA A 65 -0.28 -15.92 7.77
C ALA A 65 1.07 -16.54 7.36
N LEU A 66 2.03 -15.72 6.90
CA LEU A 66 3.39 -16.18 6.58
C LEU A 66 4.17 -16.62 7.82
N THR A 67 4.00 -15.92 8.95
CA THR A 67 4.66 -16.30 10.20
C THR A 67 4.11 -17.61 10.77
N VAL A 68 2.78 -17.78 10.80
CA VAL A 68 2.13 -19.00 11.30
C VAL A 68 2.42 -20.21 10.40
N THR A 69 2.53 -20.00 9.08
CA THR A 69 2.95 -21.05 8.14
C THR A 69 4.44 -21.37 8.21
N GLY A 70 5.23 -20.62 9.00
CA GLY A 70 6.66 -20.84 9.19
C GLY A 70 7.53 -20.35 8.04
N VAL A 71 6.95 -19.62 7.08
CA VAL A 71 7.67 -19.08 5.91
C VAL A 71 8.60 -17.94 6.32
N ILE A 72 8.18 -17.13 7.30
CA ILE A 72 9.02 -16.10 7.92
C ILE A 72 8.99 -16.25 9.44
N SER A 73 10.06 -15.84 10.13
CA SER A 73 10.06 -15.80 11.59
C SER A 73 9.26 -14.60 12.11
N SER A 74 8.82 -14.65 13.37
CA SER A 74 8.19 -13.49 14.03
C SER A 74 9.14 -12.30 14.10
N GLU A 75 10.44 -12.55 14.29
CA GLU A 75 11.46 -11.50 14.29
C GLU A 75 11.53 -10.79 12.93
N THR A 76 11.47 -11.53 11.82
CA THR A 76 11.42 -10.94 10.48
C THR A 76 10.18 -10.08 10.29
N LEU A 77 9.00 -10.55 10.74
CA LEU A 77 7.78 -9.74 10.69
C LEU A 77 7.95 -8.43 11.47
N PHE A 78 8.38 -8.48 12.73
CA PHE A 78 8.55 -7.27 13.54
C PHE A 78 9.67 -6.36 13.04
N ALA A 79 10.73 -6.92 12.44
CA ALA A 79 11.80 -6.14 11.82
C ALA A 79 11.27 -5.27 10.68
N THR A 80 10.32 -5.74 9.87
CA THR A 80 9.73 -4.92 8.78
C THR A 80 8.99 -3.68 9.30
N LEU A 81 8.42 -3.72 10.50
CA LEU A 81 7.77 -2.56 11.13
C LEU A 81 8.79 -1.51 11.60
N GLY A 82 10.02 -1.95 11.89
CA GLY A 82 11.14 -1.09 12.27
C GLY A 82 12.00 -0.61 11.10
N ASP A 83 11.60 -0.91 9.85
CA ASP A 83 12.37 -0.52 8.67
C ASP A 83 12.52 1.01 8.58
N GLU A 84 13.69 1.45 8.13
CA GLU A 84 14.01 2.89 8.02
C GLU A 84 13.00 3.62 7.15
N THR A 85 12.48 2.96 6.10
CA THR A 85 11.46 3.54 5.21
C THR A 85 10.14 3.76 5.95
N VAL A 86 9.72 2.81 6.80
CA VAL A 86 8.48 2.93 7.58
C VAL A 86 8.59 4.10 8.56
N TRP A 87 9.71 4.20 9.27
CA TRP A 87 9.96 5.32 10.19
C TRP A 87 10.12 6.66 9.48
N LEU A 88 10.74 6.67 8.29
CA LEU A 88 10.82 7.86 7.44
C LEU A 88 9.42 8.36 7.07
N LEU A 89 8.52 7.48 6.66
CA LEU A 89 7.13 7.83 6.34
C LEU A 89 6.38 8.37 7.56
N ILE A 90 6.55 7.75 8.74
CA ILE A 90 5.97 8.24 10.00
C ILE A 90 6.46 9.67 10.29
N CYS A 91 7.76 9.91 10.22
CA CYS A 91 8.36 11.23 10.41
C CYS A 91 7.87 12.25 9.37
N ALA A 92 7.74 11.85 8.10
CA ALA A 92 7.21 12.69 7.03
C ALA A 92 5.77 13.13 7.31
N PHE A 93 4.91 12.23 7.81
CA PHE A 93 3.54 12.59 8.22
C PHE A 93 3.51 13.53 9.42
N VAL A 94 4.37 13.31 10.42
CA VAL A 94 4.49 14.22 11.58
C VAL A 94 4.93 15.63 11.14
N LEU A 95 5.91 15.72 10.24
CA LEU A 95 6.35 16.99 9.66
C LEU A 95 5.24 17.64 8.83
N ALA A 96 4.53 16.87 7.98
CA ALA A 96 3.41 17.37 7.20
C ALA A 96 2.29 17.94 8.11
N ALA A 97 1.99 17.27 9.22
CA ALA A 97 1.04 17.77 10.21
C ALA A 97 1.51 19.08 10.85
N ALA A 98 2.79 19.18 11.22
CA ALA A 98 3.37 20.41 11.76
C ALA A 98 3.32 21.58 10.76
N VAL A 99 3.72 21.35 9.51
CA VAL A 99 3.67 22.34 8.41
C VAL A 99 2.22 22.76 8.11
N THR A 100 1.27 21.85 8.22
CA THR A 100 -0.15 22.16 8.06
C THR A 100 -0.65 23.04 9.20
N ARG A 101 -0.28 22.75 10.45
CA ARG A 101 -0.68 23.57 11.62
C ARG A 101 -0.11 24.98 11.60
N THR A 102 1.06 25.21 11.00
CA THR A 102 1.61 26.57 10.85
C THR A 102 0.97 27.37 9.71
N GLY A 103 0.11 26.74 8.91
CA GLY A 103 -0.54 27.38 7.75
C GLY A 103 0.37 27.55 6.53
N LEU A 104 1.62 27.06 6.57
CA LEU A 104 2.55 27.14 5.45
C LEU A 104 2.01 26.40 4.21
N ALA A 105 1.44 25.21 4.40
CA ALA A 105 0.81 24.45 3.32
C ALA A 105 -0.32 25.25 2.64
N GLY A 106 -1.17 25.92 3.44
CA GLY A 106 -2.24 26.78 2.93
C GLY A 106 -1.71 28.00 2.16
N ARG A 107 -0.66 28.66 2.66
CA ARG A 107 -0.02 29.78 1.97
C ARG A 107 0.59 29.37 0.63
N ALA A 108 1.23 28.20 0.57
CA ALA A 108 1.76 27.63 -0.66
C ALA A 108 0.64 27.30 -1.67
N ALA A 109 -0.47 26.73 -1.20
CA ALA A 109 -1.64 26.45 -2.03
C ALA A 109 -2.25 27.74 -2.61
N VAL A 110 -2.45 28.77 -1.79
CA VAL A 110 -2.95 30.09 -2.24
C VAL A 110 -2.01 30.74 -3.24
N PHE A 111 -0.69 30.63 -3.03
CA PHE A 111 0.31 31.15 -3.98
C PHE A 111 0.20 30.48 -5.36
N LEU A 112 0.07 29.15 -5.41
CA LEU A 112 -0.07 28.40 -6.66
C LEU A 112 -1.40 28.69 -7.35
N VAL A 113 -2.51 28.68 -6.60
CA VAL A 113 -3.86 28.91 -7.14
C VAL A 113 -4.03 30.36 -7.61
N GLY A 114 -3.58 31.33 -6.81
CA GLY A 114 -3.66 32.75 -7.15
C GLY A 114 -2.84 33.14 -8.39
N GLY A 115 -1.81 32.37 -8.74
CA GLY A 115 -1.05 32.55 -9.97
C GLY A 115 -1.74 32.02 -11.24
N ALA A 116 -2.76 31.16 -11.11
CA ALA A 116 -3.44 30.53 -12.23
C ALA A 116 -4.60 31.39 -12.76
N ARG A 117 -4.64 31.65 -14.07
CA ARG A 117 -5.74 32.35 -14.75
C ARG A 117 -6.67 31.41 -15.52
N THR A 118 -6.28 30.15 -15.66
CA THR A 118 -7.05 29.10 -16.35
C THR A 118 -6.84 27.75 -15.67
N VAL A 119 -7.77 26.80 -15.86
CA VAL A 119 -7.67 25.43 -15.33
C VAL A 119 -6.41 24.73 -15.84
N ARG A 120 -6.06 24.90 -17.12
CA ARG A 120 -4.85 24.33 -17.71
C ARG A 120 -3.59 24.83 -17.00
N GLN A 121 -3.52 26.13 -16.72
CA GLN A 121 -2.38 26.72 -16.02
C GLN A 121 -2.29 26.22 -14.57
N LEU A 122 -3.43 26.06 -13.89
CA LEU A 122 -3.46 25.51 -12.53
C LEU A 122 -2.89 24.09 -12.48
N VAL A 123 -3.27 23.23 -13.43
CA VAL A 123 -2.71 21.87 -13.55
C VAL A 123 -1.19 21.96 -13.72
N HIS A 124 -0.70 22.77 -14.66
CA HIS A 124 0.75 22.90 -14.85
C HIS A 124 1.49 23.46 -13.63
N LEU A 125 0.94 24.46 -12.94
CA LEU A 125 1.55 25.04 -11.74
C LEU A 125 1.58 24.07 -10.56
N THR A 126 0.49 23.32 -10.34
CA THR A 126 0.44 22.30 -9.28
C THR A 126 1.35 21.13 -9.59
N THR A 127 1.37 20.64 -10.84
CA THR A 127 2.34 19.61 -11.27
C THR A 127 3.78 20.09 -11.13
N ALA A 128 4.10 21.32 -11.55
CA ALA A 128 5.44 21.88 -11.38
C ALA A 128 5.82 21.98 -9.89
N GLY A 129 4.89 22.41 -9.03
CA GLY A 129 5.09 22.41 -7.58
C GLY A 129 5.44 21.02 -7.04
N LEU A 130 4.67 20.00 -7.41
CA LEU A 130 4.93 18.60 -7.03
C LEU A 130 6.30 18.10 -7.51
N VAL A 131 6.64 18.39 -8.77
CA VAL A 131 7.93 17.99 -9.36
C VAL A 131 9.11 18.66 -8.65
N VAL A 132 9.02 19.97 -8.39
CA VAL A 132 10.06 20.71 -7.66
C VAL A 132 10.24 20.13 -6.25
N THR A 133 9.14 19.79 -5.56
CA THR A 133 9.24 19.15 -4.24
C THR A 133 9.83 17.74 -4.28
N ALA A 134 9.60 16.99 -5.36
CA ALA A 134 10.19 15.66 -5.53
C ALA A 134 11.71 15.73 -5.68
N PHE A 135 12.26 16.72 -6.40
CA PHE A 135 13.71 16.92 -6.51
C PHE A 135 14.38 17.35 -5.20
N ALA A 136 13.62 17.88 -4.24
CA ALA A 136 14.14 18.24 -2.93
C ALA A 136 14.35 17.02 -2.00
N VAL A 137 13.71 15.88 -2.31
CA VAL A 137 13.85 14.64 -1.56
C VAL A 137 14.68 13.67 -2.40
N PRO A 138 16.00 13.53 -2.15
CA PRO A 138 16.79 12.51 -2.82
C PRO A 138 16.22 11.13 -2.44
N ALA A 139 15.89 10.34 -3.46
CA ALA A 139 15.45 8.96 -3.33
C ALA A 139 16.62 8.03 -2.97
#